data_AF-A0A8C6Y8W7-F1
#
_entry.id   AF-A0A8C6Y8W7-F1
#
_cell.length_a   1.000
_cell.length_b   1.000
_cell.length_c   1.000
_cell.angle_alpha   90.00
_cell.angle_beta   90.00
_cell.angle_gamma   90.00
#
_symmetry.space_group_name_H-M   'P 1'
#
loop_
_entity.id
_entity.type
_entity.pdbx_description
1 polymer ?
#
loop_
_entity_poly.entity_id
_entity_poly.type
_entity_poly.pdbx_seq_one_letter_code
_entity_poly.pdbx_strand_id
1 'polypeptide(L)'
;VKIGHELQLHHSLDSSVSSGYLGFEMGDLRRCLDSGEYGALKDCHLYESNFLQVTKAGDIATRVTMGIAASSAHLEMPDLMLLARPVPCLTERLLPLKFVRLYIHDESRFQLKVRLANGRTFYLQLLTHPLRQNEVFGHWVRLLYRLRFYRSNAPLTYEKETALHHRRHTFI
;
A
#
# COMPACT_ATOMS: atom_id res chain seq x y z
N VAL A 1 48.71 -17.80 -20.54
CA VAL A 1 47.43 -17.99 -21.25
C VAL A 1 46.32 -18.08 -20.21
N LYS A 2 45.52 -17.01 -20.08
CA LYS A 2 44.43 -16.90 -19.09
C LYS A 2 43.16 -17.42 -19.75
N ILE A 3 42.62 -18.52 -19.24
CA ILE A 3 41.32 -19.05 -19.65
C ILE A 3 40.28 -18.33 -18.78
N GLY A 4 39.44 -17.52 -19.42
CA GLY A 4 38.34 -16.82 -18.79
C GLY A 4 37.13 -17.74 -18.68
N HIS A 5 36.70 -18.00 -17.45
CA HIS A 5 35.42 -18.60 -17.13
C HIS A 5 34.67 -17.71 -16.14
N GLU A 6 33.36 -17.65 -16.38
CA GLU A 6 32.28 -17.36 -15.44
C GLU A 6 31.90 -15.89 -15.18
N LEU A 7 30.88 -15.48 -15.93
CA LEU A 7 29.93 -14.42 -15.60
C LEU A 7 29.16 -14.82 -14.33
N GLN A 8 29.58 -14.32 -13.17
CA GLN A 8 28.72 -14.28 -11.98
C GLN A 8 27.83 -13.02 -12.03
N LEU A 9 26.63 -13.17 -12.58
CA LEU A 9 25.51 -12.27 -12.30
C LEU A 9 24.85 -12.73 -11.00
N HIS A 10 25.48 -12.46 -9.86
CA HIS A 10 24.86 -12.62 -8.56
C HIS A 10 24.40 -11.26 -8.02
N HIS A 11 23.07 -11.12 -7.98
CA HIS A 11 22.36 -10.56 -6.84
C HIS A 11 22.68 -9.10 -6.46
N SER A 12 22.00 -8.14 -7.11
CA SER A 12 21.83 -6.76 -6.60
C SER A 12 20.36 -6.48 -6.22
N LEU A 13 19.69 -7.47 -5.62
CA LEU A 13 18.48 -7.24 -4.83
C LEU A 13 18.91 -7.05 -3.37
N ASP A 14 19.63 -5.97 -3.12
CA ASP A 14 19.83 -5.47 -1.76
C ASP A 14 19.80 -3.95 -1.78
N SER A 15 18.62 -3.41 -1.45
CA SER A 15 18.46 -2.18 -0.68
C SER A 15 16.97 -1.80 -0.63
N SER A 16 16.46 -1.65 0.60
CA SER A 16 15.11 -1.22 1.00
C SER A 16 14.04 -2.31 1.21
N VAL A 17 14.40 -3.40 1.89
CA VAL A 17 13.45 -4.09 2.78
C VAL A 17 13.36 -3.27 4.06
N SER A 18 12.44 -2.30 4.12
CA SER A 18 12.26 -1.50 5.34
C SER A 18 11.33 -2.22 6.30
N SER A 19 11.93 -2.64 7.41
CA SER A 19 11.37 -3.45 8.49
C SER A 19 10.65 -2.55 9.49
N GLY A 20 9.38 -2.22 9.24
CA GLY A 20 8.52 -1.75 10.32
C GLY A 20 8.19 -2.96 11.22
N TYR A 21 8.62 -2.94 12.49
CA TYR A 21 8.39 -3.94 13.56
C TYR A 21 9.50 -4.98 13.84
N LEU A 22 10.76 -4.65 13.56
CA LEU A 22 11.85 -4.92 14.52
C LEU A 22 12.42 -3.54 14.87
N GLY A 23 12.57 -3.22 16.15
CA GLY A 23 12.87 -1.87 16.61
C GLY A 23 14.02 -1.21 15.84
N PHE A 24 13.85 0.09 15.55
CA PHE A 24 14.82 1.06 15.02
C PHE A 24 14.86 1.39 13.51
N GLU A 25 13.94 0.91 12.66
CA GLU A 25 13.79 1.50 11.32
C GLU A 25 12.47 2.26 11.16
N MET A 26 12.58 3.59 11.10
CA MET A 26 11.51 4.51 10.75
C MET A 26 11.08 4.28 9.31
N GLY A 27 9.80 4.00 9.07
CA GLY A 27 9.29 3.69 7.74
C GLY A 27 9.35 4.88 6.77
N ASP A 28 9.26 4.55 5.49
CA ASP A 28 9.59 5.46 4.39
C ASP A 28 8.77 6.76 4.46
N LEU A 29 7.46 6.69 4.75
CA LEU A 29 6.63 7.89 4.87
C LEU A 29 6.94 8.66 6.14
N ARG A 30 7.19 8.00 7.28
CA ARG A 30 7.58 8.72 8.50
C ARG A 30 8.86 9.51 8.29
N ARG A 31 9.86 8.91 7.62
CA ARG A 31 11.11 9.60 7.25
C ARG A 31 10.87 10.77 6.29
N CYS A 32 9.94 10.61 5.33
CA CYS A 32 9.56 11.70 4.42
C CYS A 32 8.88 12.85 5.16
N LEU A 33 8.00 12.56 6.13
CA LEU A 33 7.34 13.58 6.94
C LEU A 33 8.34 14.30 7.84
N ASP A 34 9.28 13.57 8.44
CA ASP A 34 10.30 14.14 9.32
C ASP A 34 11.25 15.11 8.61
N SER A 35 11.51 14.86 7.33
CA SER A 35 12.34 15.72 6.48
C SER A 35 11.57 16.84 5.75
N GLY A 36 10.23 16.86 5.83
CA GLY A 36 9.36 17.70 4.99
C GLY A 36 8.52 18.76 5.71
N GLU A 37 7.69 19.44 4.92
CA GLU A 37 6.84 20.59 5.31
C GLU A 37 5.61 20.23 6.17
N TYR A 38 5.30 18.94 6.32
CA TYR A 38 4.08 18.46 6.99
C TYR A 38 4.29 18.19 8.49
N GLY A 39 4.87 19.16 9.20
CA GLY A 39 5.24 19.05 10.61
C GLY A 39 4.14 18.55 11.55
N ALA A 40 2.88 18.92 11.31
CA ALA A 40 1.75 18.49 12.13
C ALA A 40 1.47 16.96 12.07
N LEU A 41 1.92 16.28 11.01
CA LEU A 41 1.74 14.82 10.87
C LEU A 41 2.84 14.02 11.60
N LYS A 42 3.93 14.67 12.03
CA LYS A 42 5.06 14.00 12.71
C LYS A 42 4.62 13.36 14.02
N ASP A 43 3.75 14.04 14.76
CA ASP A 43 3.27 13.58 16.06
C ASP A 43 2.01 12.69 15.95
N CYS A 44 1.44 12.56 14.75
CA CYS A 44 0.25 11.75 14.52
C CYS A 44 0.59 10.26 14.36
N HIS A 45 -0.34 9.39 14.76
CA HIS A 45 -0.26 7.97 14.44
C HIS A 45 -0.37 7.77 12.92
N LEU A 46 0.64 7.10 12.36
CA LEU A 46 0.74 6.80 10.93
C LEU A 46 0.77 5.28 10.75
N TYR A 47 -0.22 4.76 10.04
CA TYR A 47 -0.19 3.39 9.53
C TYR A 47 0.39 3.41 8.11
N GLU A 48 1.58 2.85 7.91
CA GLU A 48 2.25 2.85 6.60
C GLU A 48 2.60 1.44 6.12
N SER A 49 2.62 1.23 4.81
CA SER A 49 3.15 0.03 4.17
C SER A 49 3.54 0.29 2.72
N ASN A 50 4.44 -0.53 2.22
CA ASN A 50 4.84 -0.53 0.82
C ASN A 50 3.88 -1.37 -0.03
N PHE A 51 3.53 -0.86 -1.21
CA PHE A 51 2.65 -1.48 -2.17
C PHE A 51 3.23 -1.39 -3.57
N LEU A 52 2.81 -2.32 -4.42
CA LEU A 52 2.93 -2.23 -5.86
C LEU A 52 1.58 -1.80 -6.42
N GLN A 53 1.57 -0.71 -7.17
CA GLN A 53 0.43 -0.40 -8.01
C GLN A 53 0.40 -1.39 -9.17
N VAL A 54 -0.71 -2.13 -9.28
CA VAL A 54 -0.93 -3.11 -10.33
C VAL A 54 -2.01 -2.63 -11.30
N THR A 55 -1.87 -2.98 -12.58
CA THR A 55 -2.90 -2.74 -13.58
C THR A 55 -4.05 -3.72 -13.40
N LYS A 56 -5.19 -3.50 -14.08
CA LYS A 56 -6.28 -4.48 -14.12
C LYS A 56 -5.85 -5.83 -14.72
N ALA A 57 -4.81 -5.82 -15.56
CA ALA A 57 -4.24 -7.02 -16.15
C ALA A 57 -3.28 -7.76 -15.20
N GLY A 58 -2.96 -7.17 -14.04
CA GLY A 58 -2.05 -7.73 -13.04
C GLY A 58 -0.59 -7.31 -13.21
N ASP A 59 -0.28 -6.49 -14.21
CA ASP A 59 1.09 -6.00 -14.43
C ASP A 59 1.51 -5.02 -13.34
N ILE A 60 2.77 -5.12 -12.93
CA ILE A 60 3.36 -4.20 -11.95
C ILE A 60 3.66 -2.88 -12.66
N ALA A 61 3.02 -1.79 -12.23
CA ALA A 61 3.23 -0.47 -12.81
C ALA A 61 4.29 0.32 -12.04
N THR A 62 4.14 0.45 -10.71
CA THR A 62 5.05 1.28 -9.90
C THR A 62 5.00 0.91 -8.41
N ARG A 63 6.12 1.09 -7.70
CA ARG A 63 6.17 0.95 -6.23
C ARG A 63 5.72 2.26 -5.57
N VAL A 64 4.86 2.14 -4.57
CA VAL A 64 4.32 3.26 -3.79
C VAL A 64 4.29 2.89 -2.31
N THR A 65 4.53 3.86 -1.44
CA THR A 65 4.27 3.73 -0.01
C THR A 65 2.94 4.41 0.28
N MET A 66 2.01 3.65 0.89
CA MET A 66 0.71 4.16 1.32
C MET A 66 0.68 4.33 2.82
N GLY A 67 0.16 5.46 3.27
CA GLY A 67 -0.03 5.80 4.67
C GLY A 67 -1.45 6.24 4.98
N ILE A 68 -1.94 5.95 6.18
CA ILE A 68 -3.17 6.51 6.73
C ILE A 68 -2.82 7.19 8.06
N ALA A 69 -3.17 8.47 8.17
CA ALA A 69 -2.86 9.31 9.33
C ALA A 69 -4.02 10.25 9.67
N ALA A 70 -4.01 10.75 10.90
CA ALA A 70 -4.83 11.88 11.29
C ALA A 70 -4.14 13.19 10.87
N SER A 71 -4.94 14.18 10.47
CA SER A 71 -4.48 15.55 10.20
C SER A 71 -4.10 16.33 11.47
N SER A 72 -4.55 15.84 12.64
CA SER A 72 -4.29 16.42 13.95
C SER A 72 -4.22 15.32 15.01
N ALA A 73 -3.33 15.49 15.99
CA ALA A 73 -3.18 14.57 17.12
C ALA A 73 -4.43 14.50 18.02
N HIS A 74 -5.35 15.47 17.89
CA HIS A 74 -6.61 15.49 18.63
C HIS A 74 -7.72 14.64 17.99
N LEU A 75 -7.50 14.12 16.78
CA LEU A 75 -8.47 13.26 16.12
C LEU A 75 -8.27 11.80 16.54
N GLU A 76 -9.33 11.20 17.08
CA GLU A 76 -9.34 9.78 17.43
C GLU A 76 -9.29 8.86 16.19
N MET A 77 -9.61 9.39 15.01
CA MET A 77 -9.70 8.64 13.76
C MET A 77 -8.89 9.32 12.65
N PRO A 78 -8.09 8.57 11.87
CA PRO A 78 -7.43 9.11 10.71
C PRO A 78 -8.41 9.58 9.64
N ASP A 79 -8.10 10.72 9.04
CA ASP A 79 -8.88 11.42 8.02
C ASP A 79 -8.06 11.70 6.74
N LEU A 80 -6.78 11.33 6.71
CA LEU A 80 -5.88 11.50 5.58
C LEU A 80 -5.32 10.18 5.08
N MET A 81 -5.22 10.07 3.76
CA MET A 81 -4.41 9.08 3.07
C MET A 81 -3.20 9.76 2.43
N LEU A 82 -2.04 9.16 2.60
CA LEU A 82 -0.76 9.57 2.08
C LEU A 82 -0.33 8.58 1.00
N LEU A 83 0.18 9.09 -0.12
CA LEU A 83 0.90 8.30 -1.11
C LEU A 83 2.25 8.96 -1.39
N ALA A 84 3.32 8.19 -1.28
CA ALA A 84 4.66 8.60 -1.69
C ALA A 84 5.27 7.55 -2.60
N ARG A 85 6.26 7.97 -3.38
CA ARG A 85 7.11 7.07 -4.16
C ARG A 85 8.47 6.95 -3.48
N PRO A 86 9.16 5.80 -3.58
CA PRO A 86 10.49 5.65 -3.02
C PRO A 86 11.46 6.63 -3.69
N VAL A 87 11.76 7.73 -2.99
CA VAL A 87 12.81 8.73 -3.26
C VAL A 87 12.61 9.61 -4.53
N PRO A 88 12.89 10.93 -4.45
CA PRO A 88 13.11 11.72 -3.25
C PRO A 88 11.78 11.94 -2.53
N CYS A 89 11.84 12.09 -1.21
CA CYS A 89 10.77 12.11 -0.18
C CYS A 89 9.59 13.06 -0.38
N LEU A 90 9.06 13.18 -1.58
CA LEU A 90 7.87 13.92 -1.90
C LEU A 90 6.70 13.04 -1.51
N THR A 91 6.00 13.43 -0.44
CA THR A 91 4.62 13.00 -0.25
C THR A 91 3.85 13.60 -1.43
N GLU A 92 3.82 12.88 -2.55
CA GLU A 92 3.31 13.42 -3.80
C GLU A 92 1.83 13.76 -3.67
N ARG A 93 1.10 13.05 -2.80
CA ARG A 93 -0.36 13.16 -2.70
C ARG A 93 -0.87 12.96 -1.26
N LEU A 94 -1.34 14.06 -0.68
CA LEU A 94 -2.24 14.07 0.47
C LEU A 94 -3.68 14.00 -0.03
N LEU A 95 -4.42 12.99 0.41
CA LEU A 95 -5.79 12.74 -0.03
C LEU A 95 -6.70 12.68 1.20
N PRO A 96 -7.58 13.69 1.39
CA PRO A 96 -8.59 13.62 2.43
C PRO A 96 -9.46 12.39 2.22
N LEU A 97 -9.60 11.55 3.25
CA LEU A 97 -10.31 10.29 3.16
C LEU A 97 -11.77 10.50 2.73
N LYS A 98 -12.39 11.67 2.91
CA LYS A 98 -13.73 11.98 2.37
C LYS A 98 -13.85 11.88 0.86
N PHE A 99 -12.73 11.94 0.15
CA PHE A 99 -12.66 11.79 -1.30
C PHE A 99 -12.02 10.46 -1.73
N VAL A 100 -11.78 9.56 -0.78
CA VAL A 100 -11.14 8.27 -1.02
C VAL A 100 -12.05 7.16 -0.51
N ARG A 101 -12.31 6.18 -1.38
CA ARG A 101 -12.96 4.93 -1.00
C ARG A 101 -11.93 3.81 -1.11
N LEU A 102 -11.76 3.06 -0.05
CA LEU A 102 -10.83 1.95 0.04
C LEU A 102 -11.61 0.64 0.08
N TYR A 103 -11.11 -0.41 -0.56
CA TYR A 103 -11.77 -1.71 -0.64
C TYR A 103 -10.72 -2.82 -0.55
N ILE A 104 -11.13 -3.97 -0.05
CA ILE A 104 -10.39 -5.22 -0.25
C ILE A 104 -10.75 -5.73 -1.65
N HIS A 105 -9.75 -5.97 -2.49
CA HIS A 105 -9.97 -6.47 -3.85
C HIS A 105 -9.72 -7.98 -3.94
N ASP A 106 -8.55 -8.43 -3.49
CA ASP A 106 -8.18 -9.84 -3.47
C ASP A 106 -7.30 -10.13 -2.26
N GLU A 107 -7.84 -10.85 -1.28
CA GLU A 107 -7.10 -11.23 -0.07
C GLU A 107 -5.99 -12.23 -0.35
N SER A 108 -6.18 -13.12 -1.34
CA SER A 108 -5.18 -14.13 -1.70
C SER A 108 -3.92 -13.51 -2.30
N ARG A 109 -4.09 -12.38 -2.99
CA ARG A 109 -3.00 -11.57 -3.55
C ARG A 109 -2.63 -10.38 -2.66
N PHE A 110 -3.24 -10.22 -1.49
CA PHE A 110 -3.03 -9.07 -0.60
C PHE A 110 -3.26 -7.71 -1.30
N GLN A 111 -4.32 -7.62 -2.09
CA GLN A 111 -4.65 -6.47 -2.92
C GLN A 111 -5.78 -5.60 -2.34
N LEU A 112 -5.52 -4.30 -2.30
CA LEU A 112 -6.47 -3.25 -2.00
C LEU A 112 -6.89 -2.53 -3.29
N LYS A 113 -8.13 -2.04 -3.34
CA LYS A 113 -8.64 -1.16 -4.40
C LYS A 113 -8.92 0.20 -3.79
N VAL A 114 -8.41 1.25 -4.44
CA VAL A 114 -8.56 2.65 -4.02
C VAL A 114 -9.30 3.39 -5.12
N ARG A 115 -10.48 3.93 -4.81
CA ARG A 115 -11.28 4.74 -5.74
C ARG A 115 -11.35 6.18 -5.23
N LEU A 116 -10.90 7.10 -6.06
CA LEU A 116 -10.97 8.54 -5.77
C LEU A 116 -12.31 9.13 -6.20
N ALA A 117 -12.66 10.30 -5.64
CA ALA A 117 -13.88 11.03 -5.98
C ALA A 117 -13.96 11.41 -7.47
N ASN A 118 -12.82 11.59 -8.15
CA ASN A 118 -12.76 11.84 -9.59
C ASN A 118 -13.00 10.58 -10.46
N GLY A 119 -13.35 9.44 -9.85
CA GLY A 119 -13.62 8.18 -10.55
C GLY A 119 -12.38 7.32 -10.83
N ARG A 120 -11.16 7.85 -10.67
CA ARG A 120 -9.92 7.08 -10.88
C ARG A 120 -9.82 5.96 -9.84
N THR A 121 -9.46 4.78 -10.30
CA THR A 121 -9.30 3.58 -9.48
C THR A 121 -7.88 3.05 -9.60
N PHE A 122 -7.29 2.67 -8.47
CA PHE A 122 -5.96 2.09 -8.36
C PHE A 122 -6.06 0.76 -7.62
N TYR A 123 -5.25 -0.21 -8.02
CA TYR A 123 -5.11 -1.48 -7.34
C TYR A 123 -3.72 -1.54 -6.73
N LEU A 124 -3.63 -1.85 -5.44
CA LEU A 124 -2.41 -1.82 -4.66
C LEU A 124 -2.19 -3.20 -4.05
N GLN A 125 -1.15 -3.89 -4.49
CA GLN A 125 -0.72 -5.17 -3.94
C GLN A 125 0.31 -4.96 -2.84
N LEU A 126 0.12 -5.55 -1.67
CA LEU A 126 1.02 -5.39 -0.54
C LEU A 126 2.42 -5.92 -0.88
N LEU A 127 3.42 -5.05 -0.73
CA LEU A 127 4.82 -5.38 -0.90
C LEU A 127 5.49 -5.43 0.48
N THR A 128 5.59 -6.64 1.03
CA THR A 128 6.30 -6.92 2.28
C THR A 128 6.87 -8.33 2.26
N HIS A 129 7.71 -8.64 3.24
CA HIS A 129 8.32 -9.96 3.38
C HIS A 129 7.24 -11.06 3.45
N PRO A 130 7.36 -12.18 2.71
CA PRO A 130 6.31 -13.21 2.61
C PRO A 130 5.82 -13.74 3.97
N LEU A 131 6.73 -13.91 4.94
CA LEU A 131 6.40 -14.37 6.29
C LEU A 131 5.46 -13.42 7.07
N ARG A 132 5.42 -12.13 6.69
CA ARG A 132 4.66 -11.09 7.38
C ARG A 132 3.50 -10.53 6.57
N GLN A 133 3.30 -10.99 5.33
CA GLN A 133 2.23 -10.51 4.46
C GLN A 133 0.86 -10.64 5.12
N ASN A 134 0.55 -11.80 5.70
CA ASN A 134 -0.74 -12.03 6.37
C ASN A 134 -0.94 -11.09 7.58
N GLU A 135 0.10 -10.90 8.39
CA GLU A 135 0.05 -10.05 9.57
C GLU A 135 -0.20 -8.58 9.18
N VAL A 136 0.61 -8.06 8.25
CA VAL A 136 0.54 -6.67 7.77
C VAL A 136 -0.76 -6.43 7.02
N PHE A 137 -1.17 -7.34 6.13
CA PHE A 137 -2.44 -7.20 5.43
C PHE A 137 -3.62 -7.29 6.40
N GLY A 138 -3.55 -8.16 7.42
CA GLY A 138 -4.55 -8.23 8.49
C GLY A 138 -4.65 -6.93 9.29
N HIS A 139 -3.55 -6.18 9.47
CA HIS A 139 -3.60 -4.82 10.03
C HIS A 139 -4.35 -3.85 9.12
N TRP A 140 -4.08 -3.89 7.81
CA TRP A 140 -4.82 -3.08 6.82
C TRP A 140 -6.31 -3.40 6.83
N VAL A 141 -6.68 -4.67 6.77
CA VAL A 141 -8.09 -5.11 6.83
C VAL A 141 -8.77 -4.57 8.09
N ARG A 142 -8.17 -4.73 9.28
CA ARG A 142 -8.70 -4.19 10.54
C ARG A 142 -8.81 -2.66 10.53
N LEU A 143 -7.83 -1.95 9.95
CA LEU A 143 -7.88 -0.51 9.79
C LEU A 143 -9.03 -0.07 8.88
N LEU A 144 -9.19 -0.71 7.73
CA LEU A 144 -10.29 -0.47 6.79
C LEU A 144 -11.67 -0.70 7.45
N TYR A 145 -11.83 -1.78 8.23
CA TYR A 145 -13.06 -2.04 8.98
C TYR A 145 -13.37 -0.90 9.96
N ARG A 146 -12.38 -0.43 10.72
CA ARG A 146 -12.53 0.71 11.63
C ARG A 146 -12.91 1.98 10.87
N LEU A 147 -12.19 2.31 9.79
CA LEU A 147 -12.48 3.47 8.96
C LEU A 147 -13.91 3.49 8.41
N ARG A 148 -14.48 2.33 8.09
CA ARG A 148 -15.89 2.22 7.67
C ARG A 148 -16.85 2.49 8.81
N PHE A 149 -16.62 1.87 9.98
CA PHE A 149 -17.54 1.97 11.11
C PHE A 149 -17.73 3.41 11.55
N TYR A 150 -16.65 4.20 11.55
CA TYR A 150 -16.70 5.62 11.92
C TYR A 150 -17.19 6.54 10.80
N ARG A 151 -17.34 6.05 9.56
CA ARG A 151 -17.75 6.85 8.41
C ARG A 151 -18.98 6.22 7.78
N SER A 152 -20.16 6.63 8.24
CA SER A 152 -21.49 6.14 7.85
C SER A 152 -21.75 6.13 6.33
N ASN A 153 -20.96 6.85 5.52
CA ASN A 153 -21.08 6.96 4.06
C ASN A 153 -19.95 6.27 3.26
N ALA A 154 -19.08 5.47 3.87
CA ALA A 154 -18.03 4.74 3.16
C ALA A 154 -18.56 3.37 2.67
N PRO A 155 -18.79 3.17 1.36
CA PRO A 155 -19.12 1.84 0.88
C PRO A 155 -17.83 1.02 0.88
N LEU A 156 -17.62 0.14 1.86
CA LEU A 156 -16.82 -1.07 1.62
C LEU A 156 -17.77 -2.06 0.94
N THR A 157 -17.83 -2.03 -0.39
CA THR A 157 -18.40 -3.18 -1.08
C THR A 157 -17.32 -4.25 -1.07
N TYR A 158 -17.55 -5.34 -0.34
CA TYR A 158 -16.81 -6.58 -0.58
C TYR A 158 -17.21 -7.03 -1.98
N GLU A 159 -16.50 -6.57 -3.00
CA GLU A 159 -16.51 -7.19 -4.31
C GLU A 159 -15.42 -8.26 -4.26
N LYS A 160 -15.75 -9.42 -3.69
CA LYS A 160 -15.09 -10.64 -4.14
C LYS A 160 -15.50 -10.76 -5.60
N GLU A 161 -14.64 -10.32 -6.49
CA GLU A 161 -14.73 -10.69 -7.88
C GLU A 161 -14.50 -12.19 -7.89
N THR A 162 -15.60 -12.96 -7.75
CA THR A 162 -15.58 -14.38 -7.99
C THR A 162 -15.03 -14.53 -9.39
N ALA A 163 -13.80 -15.03 -9.48
CA ALA A 163 -13.19 -15.50 -10.71
C ALA A 163 -14.04 -16.67 -11.24
N LEU A 164 -15.23 -16.36 -11.76
CA LEU A 164 -16.06 -17.23 -12.57
C LEU A 164 -15.92 -16.78 -14.01
N HIS A 165 -14.71 -16.92 -14.54
CA HIS A 165 -14.42 -17.21 -15.96
C HIS A 165 -12.91 -17.47 -16.05
N HIS A 166 -12.46 -18.72 -16.18
CA HIS A 166 -12.26 -19.28 -17.51
C HIS A 166 -12.27 -20.82 -17.55
N ARG A 167 -13.25 -21.49 -16.93
CA ARG A 167 -13.56 -22.89 -17.27
C ARG A 167 -14.83 -22.93 -18.12
N ARG A 168 -14.65 -22.75 -19.43
CA ARG A 168 -15.44 -23.33 -20.52
C ARG A 168 -15.00 -22.65 -21.81
N HIS A 169 -14.15 -23.34 -22.59
CA HIS A 169 -14.40 -23.68 -23.99
C HIS A 169 -13.09 -24.17 -24.63
N THR A 170 -12.92 -25.49 -24.66
CA THR A 170 -12.28 -26.15 -25.81
C THR A 170 -13.10 -27.40 -26.11
N PHE A 171 -13.99 -27.21 -27.08
CA PHE A 171 -14.60 -28.08 -28.08
C PHE A 171 -14.69 -29.62 -27.85
N ILE A 172 -15.93 -30.09 -28.07
CA ILE A 172 -16.41 -31.34 -28.69
C ILE A 172 -15.41 -32.50 -28.76
#